data_AF-A0A5U3EQD8-F1
#
_entry.id   AF-A0A5U3EQD8-F1
#
_cell.length_a   1.000
_cell.length_b   1.000
_cell.length_c   1.000
_cell.angle_alpha   90.00
_cell.angle_beta   90.00
_cell.angle_gamma   90.00
#
_symmetry.space_group_name_H-M   'P 1'
#
loop_
_entity.id
_entity.type
_entity.pdbx_description
1 polymer ?
#
loop_
_entity_poly.entity_id
_entity_poly.type
_entity_poly.pdbx_seq_one_letter_code
_entity_poly.pdbx_strand_id
1 'polypeptide(L)'
;MDKYHKVDLAFDFLVKKENNQELFTIQDLADATGWTIPTCKTYPVKKWNKYVSRDGEHYTASGIKYLSKEDFRNVHSQKNVEVVKSERSLNLKKAREFALLAVATYNNPFTEFKTHGFIVNITIAFTALFHAIYAKKGIKYFYLNDDGTPKTIDGEEKAWELKT
;
A
#
# COMPACT_ATOMS: atom_id res chain seq x y z
N MET A 1 15.24 -26.71 -3.75
CA MET A 1 14.25 -25.93 -2.98
C MET A 1 14.28 -24.50 -3.49
N ASP A 2 13.12 -23.92 -3.78
CA ASP A 2 13.02 -22.51 -4.20
C ASP A 2 13.65 -21.61 -3.12
N LYS A 3 14.50 -20.68 -3.57
CA LYS A 3 15.23 -19.71 -2.73
C LYS A 3 14.30 -18.93 -1.81
N TYR A 4 13.05 -18.71 -2.24
CA TYR A 4 12.07 -17.91 -1.51
C TYR A 4 11.02 -18.70 -0.72
N HIS A 5 11.10 -20.03 -0.71
CA HIS A 5 10.06 -20.88 -0.12
C HIS A 5 9.70 -20.51 1.33
N LYS A 6 10.69 -20.35 2.22
CA LYS A 6 10.44 -19.96 3.62
C LYS A 6 9.91 -18.53 3.77
N VAL A 7 10.27 -17.65 2.83
CA VAL A 7 9.79 -16.26 2.79
C VAL A 7 8.32 -16.23 2.41
N ASP A 8 7.90 -17.08 1.48
CA ASP A 8 6.49 -17.21 1.09
C ASP A 8 5.64 -17.81 2.20
N LEU A 9 6.16 -18.79 2.93
CA LEU A 9 5.49 -19.32 4.12
C LEU A 9 5.27 -18.23 5.17
N ALA A 10 6.26 -17.36 5.38
CA ALA A 10 6.13 -16.23 6.28
C ALA A 10 5.06 -15.23 5.80
N PHE A 11 5.02 -14.96 4.49
CA PHE A 11 4.00 -14.11 3.89
C PHE A 11 2.59 -14.68 4.12
N ASP A 12 2.37 -15.94 3.75
CA ASP A 12 1.07 -16.60 3.86
C ASP A 12 0.59 -16.65 5.32
N PHE A 13 1.51 -16.90 6.26
CA PHE A 13 1.25 -16.85 7.70
C PHE A 13 0.80 -15.45 8.16
N LEU A 14 1.55 -14.40 7.79
CA LEU A 14 1.26 -13.03 8.21
C LEU A 14 -0.04 -12.50 7.61
N VAL A 15 -0.33 -12.82 6.34
CA VAL A 15 -1.60 -12.48 5.70
C VAL A 15 -2.77 -13.16 6.40
N LYS A 16 -2.64 -14.45 6.77
CA LYS A 16 -3.66 -15.17 7.53
C LYS A 16 -3.93 -14.50 8.88
N LYS A 17 -2.87 -14.17 9.63
CA LYS A 17 -2.99 -13.47 10.92
C LYS A 17 -3.65 -12.10 10.79
N GLU A 18 -3.29 -11.32 9.78
CA GLU A 18 -3.89 -10.01 9.53
C GLU A 18 -5.38 -10.11 9.12
N ASN A 19 -5.75 -11.10 8.30
CA ASN A 19 -7.14 -11.30 7.88
C ASN A 19 -8.04 -11.69 9.06
N ASN A 20 -7.51 -12.49 9.98
CA ASN A 20 -8.22 -12.92 11.18
C ASN A 20 -8.11 -11.93 12.36
N GLN A 21 -7.33 -10.84 12.19
CA GLN A 21 -7.01 -9.90 13.26
C GLN A 21 -6.40 -10.56 14.50
N GLU A 22 -5.58 -11.59 14.27
CA GLU A 22 -4.97 -12.40 15.33
C GLU A 22 -3.56 -11.91 15.67
N LEU A 23 -3.24 -12.03 16.96
CA LEU A 23 -1.87 -11.92 17.45
C LEU A 23 -1.07 -13.19 17.12
N PHE A 24 0.25 -13.04 17.05
CA PHE A 24 1.17 -14.18 16.96
C PHE A 24 2.43 -13.95 17.79
N THR A 25 3.10 -15.05 18.14
CA THR A 25 4.38 -15.06 18.82
C THR A 25 5.52 -15.39 17.85
N ILE A 26 6.76 -15.20 18.28
CA ILE A 26 7.93 -15.63 17.49
C ILE A 26 7.95 -17.15 17.30
N GLN A 27 7.39 -17.91 18.24
CA GLN A 27 7.30 -19.36 18.13
C GLN A 27 6.35 -19.75 16.99
N ASP A 28 5.17 -19.13 16.92
CA ASP A 28 4.21 -19.38 15.83
C ASP A 28 4.83 -19.10 14.45
N LEU A 29 5.61 -18.01 14.35
CA LEU A 29 6.31 -17.66 13.11
C LEU A 29 7.41 -18.68 12.77
N ALA A 30 8.16 -19.16 13.76
CA ALA A 30 9.18 -20.20 13.56
C ALA A 30 8.56 -21.52 13.12
N ASP A 31 7.45 -21.93 13.74
CA ASP A 31 6.73 -23.16 13.41
C ASP A 31 6.14 -23.09 11.99
N ALA A 32 5.61 -21.93 11.59
CA ALA A 32 5.06 -21.74 10.25
C ALA A 32 6.11 -21.70 9.13
N THR A 33 7.33 -21.20 9.42
CA THR A 33 8.36 -20.93 8.39
C THR A 33 9.51 -21.94 8.39
N GLY A 34 9.66 -22.71 9.47
CA GLY A 34 10.83 -23.55 9.70
C GLY A 34 12.14 -22.77 9.85
N TRP A 35 12.07 -21.50 10.26
CA TRP A 35 13.25 -20.71 10.65
C TRP A 35 13.56 -20.85 12.13
N THR A 36 14.80 -20.53 12.52
CA THR A 36 15.19 -20.52 13.92
C THR A 36 14.61 -19.30 14.63
N ILE A 37 14.41 -19.42 15.95
CA ILE A 37 13.90 -18.32 16.78
C ILE A 37 14.71 -17.02 16.64
N PRO A 38 16.06 -17.02 16.62
CA PRO A 38 16.83 -15.80 16.38
C PRO A 38 16.54 -15.14 15.02
N THR A 39 16.36 -15.94 13.97
CA THR A 39 15.98 -15.46 12.64
C THR A 39 14.60 -14.82 12.66
N CYS A 40 13.62 -15.49 13.28
CA CYS A 40 12.27 -14.97 13.45
C CYS A 40 12.20 -13.73 14.35
N LYS A 41 13.13 -13.52 15.29
CA LYS A 41 13.26 -12.25 16.04
C LYS A 41 13.81 -11.11 15.17
N THR A 42 14.68 -11.44 14.22
CA THR A 42 15.40 -10.43 13.43
C THR A 42 14.54 -9.81 12.33
N TYR A 43 13.79 -10.61 11.57
CA TYR A 43 13.07 -10.12 10.39
C TYR A 43 11.92 -9.15 10.68
N PRO A 44 11.03 -9.40 11.67
CA PRO A 44 10.00 -8.44 12.06
C PRO A 44 10.58 -7.06 12.39
N VAL A 45 11.71 -7.01 13.08
CA VAL A 45 12.34 -5.76 13.53
C VAL A 45 13.14 -5.09 12.41
N LYS A 46 13.96 -5.85 11.66
CA LYS A 46 14.91 -5.26 10.69
C LYS A 46 14.34 -5.12 9.28
N LYS A 47 13.42 -6.00 8.86
CA LYS A 47 12.91 -6.04 7.49
C LYS A 47 11.46 -5.63 7.37
N TRP A 48 10.63 -6.06 8.32
CA TRP A 48 9.19 -5.92 8.24
C TRP A 48 8.61 -4.91 9.24
N ASN A 49 9.45 -4.03 9.82
CA ASN A 49 9.01 -3.07 10.85
C ASN A 49 7.89 -2.12 10.41
N LYS A 50 7.75 -1.89 9.10
CA LYS A 50 6.64 -1.11 8.53
C LYS A 50 5.29 -1.83 8.58
N TYR A 51 5.31 -3.14 8.74
CA TYR A 51 4.15 -4.00 8.62
C TYR A 51 3.89 -4.84 9.87
N VAL A 52 4.89 -5.01 10.73
CA VAL A 52 4.79 -5.81 11.95
C VAL A 52 5.10 -4.92 13.15
N SER A 53 4.15 -4.88 14.09
CA SER A 53 4.29 -4.17 15.37
C SER A 53 4.39 -5.17 16.51
N ARG A 54 5.14 -4.82 17.56
CA ARG A 54 5.34 -5.67 18.75
C ARG A 54 4.69 -5.04 19.97
N ASP A 55 3.95 -5.85 20.72
CA ASP A 55 3.43 -5.52 22.04
C ASP A 55 3.78 -6.66 23.02
N GLY A 56 4.77 -6.42 23.88
CA GLY A 56 5.34 -7.46 24.74
C GLY A 56 5.90 -8.65 23.95
N GLU A 57 5.35 -9.84 24.21
CA GLU A 57 5.70 -11.10 23.53
C GLU A 57 4.90 -11.33 22.23
N HIS A 58 3.88 -10.52 21.99
CA HIS A 58 2.98 -10.65 20.85
C HIS A 58 3.31 -9.68 19.73
N TYR A 59 2.95 -10.09 18.52
CA TYR A 59 3.15 -9.35 17.28
C TYR A 59 1.83 -9.24 16.51
N THR A 60 1.65 -8.12 15.83
CA THR A 60 0.54 -7.85 14.92
C THR A 60 1.05 -7.54 13.53
N ALA A 61 0.41 -8.11 12.51
CA ALA A 61 0.65 -7.77 11.11
C ALA A 61 -0.41 -6.77 10.63
N SER A 62 0.01 -5.74 9.92
CA SER A 62 -0.86 -4.72 9.32
C SER A 62 -0.30 -4.28 7.98
N GLY A 63 -1.13 -4.34 6.95
CA GLY A 63 -0.78 -3.91 5.60
C GLY A 63 -0.14 -4.99 4.72
N ILE A 64 0.20 -6.16 5.24
CA ILE A 64 0.86 -7.25 4.49
C ILE A 64 -0.10 -7.86 3.48
N LYS A 65 -1.39 -7.99 3.82
CA LYS A 65 -2.41 -8.56 2.91
C LYS A 65 -2.61 -7.78 1.60
N TYR A 66 -2.07 -6.56 1.50
CA TYR A 66 -2.14 -5.74 0.29
C TYR A 66 -0.88 -5.82 -0.57
N LEU A 67 0.11 -6.63 -0.19
CA LEU A 67 1.31 -6.90 -0.96
C LEU A 67 1.14 -8.15 -1.81
N SER A 68 1.83 -8.22 -2.94
CA SER A 68 2.04 -9.50 -3.63
C SER A 68 3.14 -10.32 -2.94
N LYS A 69 3.22 -11.63 -3.22
CA LYS A 69 4.35 -12.47 -2.79
C LYS A 69 5.69 -11.91 -3.27
N GLU A 70 5.73 -11.39 -4.49
CA GLU A 70 6.93 -10.76 -5.04
C GLU A 70 7.35 -9.52 -4.26
N ASP A 71 6.40 -8.65 -3.91
CA ASP A 71 6.66 -7.45 -3.11
C ASP A 71 7.20 -7.81 -1.73
N PHE A 72 6.62 -8.84 -1.10
CA PHE A 72 7.09 -9.29 0.21
C PHE A 72 8.50 -9.89 0.15
N ARG A 73 8.82 -10.67 -0.90
CA ARG A 73 10.19 -11.15 -1.16
C ARG A 73 11.16 -9.98 -1.34
N ASN A 74 10.76 -8.94 -2.05
CA ASN A 74 11.56 -7.73 -2.24
C ASN A 74 11.84 -7.02 -0.91
N VAL A 75 10.80 -6.79 -0.09
CA VAL A 75 10.93 -6.23 1.27
C VAL A 75 11.87 -7.08 2.14
N HIS A 76 11.77 -8.41 2.06
CA HIS A 76 12.62 -9.33 2.82
C HIS A 76 14.11 -9.28 2.39
N SER A 77 14.39 -9.14 1.09
CA SER A 77 15.71 -9.30 0.48
C SER A 77 16.72 -8.15 0.69
N GLN A 78 16.34 -7.04 1.33
CA GLN A 78 17.25 -5.91 1.61
C GLN A 78 17.82 -5.15 0.40
N LYS A 79 17.23 -5.25 -0.79
CA LYS A 79 17.30 -4.10 -1.69
C LYS A 79 16.41 -3.03 -1.08
N ASN A 80 16.87 -1.78 -1.02
CA ASN A 80 15.98 -0.61 -0.96
C ASN A 80 15.15 -0.60 -2.25
N VAL A 81 14.34 -1.63 -2.48
CA VAL A 81 13.30 -1.60 -3.48
C VAL A 81 12.31 -0.62 -2.89
N GLU A 82 12.09 0.50 -3.57
CA GLU A 82 10.85 1.22 -3.36
C GLU A 82 9.75 0.19 -3.42
N VAL A 83 9.14 -0.10 -2.26
CA VAL A 83 7.99 -1.01 -2.16
C VAL A 83 7.11 -0.69 -3.35
N VAL A 84 6.82 -1.66 -4.23
CA VAL A 84 5.85 -1.46 -5.31
C VAL A 84 4.58 -1.03 -4.59
N LYS A 85 4.32 0.28 -4.60
CA LYS A 85 3.23 0.86 -3.83
C LYS A 85 1.99 0.37 -4.55
N SER A 86 1.21 -0.49 -3.90
CA SER A 86 -0.06 -0.91 -4.44
C SER A 86 -0.84 0.33 -4.86
N GLU A 87 -1.59 0.22 -5.95
CA GLU A 87 -2.33 1.32 -6.56
C GLU A 87 -3.19 2.06 -5.51
N ARG A 88 -3.80 1.31 -4.58
CA ARG A 88 -4.48 1.82 -3.38
C ARG A 88 -3.58 2.73 -2.55
N SER A 89 -2.38 2.25 -2.18
CA SER A 89 -1.45 2.97 -1.31
C SER A 89 -0.89 4.22 -1.98
N LEU A 90 -0.63 4.16 -3.30
CA LEU A 90 -0.20 5.30 -4.09
C LEU A 90 -1.27 6.38 -4.14
N ASN A 91 -2.50 6.00 -4.48
CA ASN A 91 -3.64 6.90 -4.56
C ASN A 91 -4.03 7.46 -3.18
N LEU A 92 -3.97 6.67 -2.11
CA LEU A 92 -4.24 7.15 -0.75
C LEU A 92 -3.19 8.17 -0.28
N LYS A 93 -1.91 7.94 -0.58
CA LYS A 93 -0.87 8.93 -0.32
C LYS A 93 -1.16 10.21 -1.11
N LYS A 94 -1.39 10.10 -2.42
CA LYS A 94 -1.72 11.25 -3.30
C LYS A 94 -2.89 12.05 -2.73
N ALA A 95 -3.98 11.38 -2.35
CA ALA A 95 -5.15 12.01 -1.74
C ALA A 95 -4.79 12.84 -0.51
N ARG A 96 -4.02 12.26 0.42
CA ARG A 96 -3.60 12.94 1.64
C ARG A 96 -2.71 14.16 1.37
N GLU A 97 -1.69 14.01 0.52
CA GLU A 97 -0.75 15.10 0.23
C GLU A 97 -1.47 16.28 -0.45
N PHE A 98 -2.36 16.01 -1.42
CA PHE A 98 -3.13 17.07 -2.08
C PHE A 98 -4.18 17.71 -1.17
N ALA A 99 -4.80 16.96 -0.25
CA ALA A 99 -5.72 17.55 0.73
C ALA A 99 -4.99 18.51 1.69
N LEU A 100 -3.81 18.11 2.18
CA LEU A 100 -2.96 18.97 3.01
C LEU A 100 -2.51 20.22 2.24
N LEU A 101 -2.10 20.04 0.98
CA LEU A 101 -1.72 21.15 0.11
C LEU A 101 -2.89 22.12 -0.12
N ALA A 102 -4.10 21.62 -0.36
CA ALA A 102 -5.29 22.45 -0.52
C ALA A 102 -5.49 23.37 0.70
N VAL A 103 -5.49 22.79 1.91
CA VAL A 103 -5.65 23.53 3.15
C VAL A 103 -4.52 24.54 3.36
N ALA A 104 -3.27 24.14 3.10
CA ALA A 104 -2.12 25.03 3.21
C ALA A 104 -2.20 26.22 2.23
N THR A 105 -2.61 25.98 0.98
CA THR A 105 -2.84 27.03 -0.01
C THR A 105 -3.95 27.99 0.42
N TYR A 106 -5.06 27.47 0.97
CA TYR A 106 -6.17 28.30 1.43
C TYR A 106 -5.79 29.18 2.62
N ASN A 107 -5.00 28.64 3.55
CA ASN A 107 -4.60 29.32 4.77
C ASN A 107 -3.40 30.26 4.60
N ASN A 108 -2.75 30.27 3.44
CA ASN A 108 -1.62 31.16 3.17
C ASN A 108 -2.12 32.62 2.97
N PRO A 109 -1.78 33.56 3.87
CA PRO A 109 -2.27 34.94 3.78
C PRO A 109 -1.73 35.72 2.58
N PHE A 110 -0.63 35.26 1.97
CA PHE A 110 0.00 35.92 0.83
C PHE A 110 -0.46 35.39 -0.54
N THR A 111 -1.38 34.41 -0.55
CA THR A 111 -1.89 33.83 -1.81
C THR A 111 -3.16 34.56 -2.25
N GLU A 112 -3.08 35.26 -3.38
CA GLU A 112 -4.20 36.01 -3.96
C GLU A 112 -5.34 35.09 -4.43
N PHE A 113 -5.02 34.01 -5.15
CA PHE A 113 -6.00 33.06 -5.69
C PHE A 113 -6.23 31.82 -4.81
N LYS A 114 -6.24 32.00 -3.48
CA LYS A 114 -6.29 30.90 -2.50
C LYS A 114 -7.48 29.95 -2.66
N THR A 115 -8.67 30.47 -3.00
CA THR A 115 -9.86 29.66 -3.25
C THR A 115 -9.72 28.78 -4.49
N HIS A 116 -9.17 29.32 -5.58
CA HIS A 116 -8.94 28.56 -6.81
C HIS A 116 -7.90 27.47 -6.58
N GLY A 117 -6.80 27.80 -5.91
CA GLY A 117 -5.77 26.83 -5.53
C GLY A 117 -6.31 25.73 -4.61
N PHE A 118 -7.19 26.06 -3.66
CA PHE A 118 -7.87 25.07 -2.84
C PHE A 118 -8.74 24.13 -3.68
N ILE A 119 -9.60 24.68 -4.56
CA ILE A 119 -10.54 23.89 -5.38
C ILE A 119 -9.80 22.89 -6.26
N VAL A 120 -8.73 23.32 -6.94
CA VAL A 120 -7.94 22.43 -7.81
C VAL A 120 -7.31 21.30 -6.98
N ASN A 121 -6.63 21.65 -5.89
CA ASN A 121 -5.94 20.66 -5.06
C ASN A 121 -6.91 19.68 -4.37
N ILE A 122 -8.05 20.17 -3.86
CA ILE A 122 -9.02 19.30 -3.19
C ILE A 122 -9.75 18.38 -4.19
N THR A 123 -9.97 18.83 -5.43
CA THR A 123 -10.51 17.99 -6.50
C THR A 123 -9.57 16.83 -6.80
N ILE A 124 -8.27 17.11 -6.96
CA ILE A 124 -7.24 16.06 -7.14
C ILE A 124 -7.23 15.09 -5.95
N ALA A 125 -7.36 15.61 -4.73
CA ALA A 125 -7.39 14.80 -3.52
C ALA A 125 -8.56 13.82 -3.49
N PHE A 126 -9.78 14.29 -3.76
CA PHE A 126 -10.98 13.44 -3.79
C PHE A 126 -10.92 12.41 -4.92
N THR A 127 -10.48 12.78 -6.13
CA THR A 127 -10.32 11.83 -7.24
C THR A 127 -9.37 10.70 -6.85
N ALA A 128 -8.20 11.04 -6.29
CA ALA A 128 -7.25 10.03 -5.81
C ALA A 128 -7.83 9.18 -4.66
N LEU A 129 -8.62 9.77 -3.76
CA LEU A 129 -9.27 9.02 -2.69
C LEU A 129 -10.26 7.99 -3.24
N PHE A 130 -11.06 8.37 -4.24
CA PHE A 130 -11.98 7.43 -4.86
C PHE A 130 -11.26 6.30 -5.60
N HIS A 131 -10.21 6.59 -6.35
CA HIS A 131 -9.36 5.56 -6.96
C HIS A 131 -8.81 4.59 -5.89
N ALA A 132 -8.37 5.09 -4.74
CA ALA A 132 -7.91 4.25 -3.63
C ALA A 132 -9.04 3.35 -3.06
N ILE A 133 -10.26 3.88 -2.97
CA ILE A 133 -11.45 3.12 -2.52
C ILE A 133 -11.82 2.04 -3.54
N TYR A 134 -11.75 2.35 -4.83
CA TYR A 134 -12.09 1.40 -5.91
C TYR A 134 -11.06 0.29 -6.00
N ALA A 135 -9.77 0.64 -5.94
CA ALA A 135 -8.67 -0.32 -5.81
C ALA A 135 -8.84 -1.22 -4.58
N LYS A 136 -9.27 -0.67 -3.42
CA LYS A 136 -9.58 -1.46 -2.21
C LYS A 136 -10.72 -2.46 -2.45
N LYS A 137 -11.70 -2.11 -3.28
CA LYS A 137 -12.87 -2.94 -3.61
C LYS A 137 -12.62 -3.87 -4.81
N GLY A 138 -11.47 -3.80 -5.48
CA GLY A 138 -11.20 -4.53 -6.71
C GLY A 138 -12.05 -4.08 -7.91
N ILE A 139 -12.61 -2.87 -7.86
CA ILE A 139 -13.45 -2.32 -8.94
C ILE A 139 -12.55 -1.56 -9.91
N LYS A 140 -12.53 -1.97 -11.19
CA LYS A 140 -11.84 -1.23 -12.25
C LYS A 140 -12.57 0.09 -12.51
N TYR A 141 -11.80 1.16 -12.67
CA TYR A 141 -12.34 2.51 -12.89
C TYR A 141 -11.81 3.18 -14.16
N PHE A 142 -11.12 2.42 -15.01
CA PHE A 142 -10.62 2.86 -16.30
C PHE A 142 -11.72 2.85 -17.36
N TYR A 143 -11.63 3.79 -18.29
CA TYR A 143 -12.47 3.77 -19.49
C TYR A 143 -12.06 2.61 -20.38
N LEU A 144 -13.03 1.90 -20.95
CA LEU A 144 -12.79 0.80 -21.89
C LEU A 144 -13.08 1.23 -23.32
N ASN A 145 -12.40 0.61 -24.28
CA ASN A 145 -12.74 0.64 -25.69
C ASN A 145 -13.90 -0.34 -25.98
N ASP A 146 -14.45 -0.29 -27.19
CA ASP A 146 -15.58 -1.16 -27.61
C ASP A 146 -15.24 -2.66 -27.55
N ASP A 147 -13.94 -3.00 -27.63
CA ASP A 147 -13.42 -4.36 -27.52
C ASP A 147 -13.19 -4.82 -26.06
N GLY A 148 -13.47 -3.96 -25.08
CA GLY A 148 -13.31 -4.23 -23.65
C GLY A 148 -11.90 -4.01 -23.09
N THR A 149 -10.95 -3.54 -23.91
CA THR A 149 -9.59 -3.18 -23.46
C THR A 149 -9.57 -1.79 -22.81
N PRO A 150 -8.66 -1.51 -21.85
CA PRO A 150 -8.50 -0.16 -21.29
C PRO A 150 -8.12 0.85 -22.37
N LYS A 151 -8.78 2.00 -22.35
CA LYS A 151 -8.45 3.12 -23.22
C LYS A 151 -7.16 3.76 -22.74
N THR A 152 -6.14 3.83 -23.59
CA THR A 152 -4.85 4.46 -23.25
C THR A 152 -4.77 5.86 -23.86
N ILE A 153 -4.28 6.84 -23.10
CA ILE A 153 -3.92 8.18 -23.59
C ILE A 153 -2.49 8.47 -23.13
N ASP A 154 -1.62 8.88 -24.05
CA ASP A 154 -0.21 9.22 -23.79
C ASP A 154 0.59 8.15 -23.01
N GLY A 155 0.23 6.87 -23.20
CA GLY A 155 0.89 5.73 -22.56
C GLY A 155 0.32 5.33 -21.19
N GLU A 156 -0.69 6.04 -20.68
CA GLU A 156 -1.36 5.71 -19.41
C GLU A 156 -2.81 5.24 -19.63
N GLU A 157 -3.28 4.29 -18.82
CA GLU A 157 -4.68 3.86 -18.82
C GLU A 157 -5.57 5.01 -18.35
N LYS A 158 -6.54 5.37 -19.17
CA LYS A 158 -7.42 6.51 -18.93
C LYS A 158 -8.34 6.23 -17.75
N ALA A 159 -8.19 7.02 -16.71
CA ALA A 159 -9.03 7.00 -15.51
C ALA A 159 -9.98 8.22 -15.49
N TRP A 160 -10.46 8.61 -14.32
CA TRP A 160 -11.40 9.71 -14.13
C TRP A 160 -10.77 11.09 -14.27
N GLU A 161 -10.22 11.39 -15.44
CA GLU A 161 -9.98 12.77 -15.82
C GLU A 161 -11.27 13.38 -16.38
N LEU A 162 -11.63 14.55 -15.85
CA LEU A 162 -12.66 15.42 -16.43
C LEU A 162 -12.25 15.72 -17.87
N LYS A 163 -12.95 15.15 -18.84
CA LYS A 163 -12.89 15.66 -20.21
C LYS A 163 -13.53 17.06 -20.21
N THR A 164 -12.81 18.02 -20.73
CA THR A 164 -13.41 19.02 -21.64
C THR A 164 -13.21 18.51 -23.05
#